data_AF-A0A1V5X457-F1
#
_entry.id   AF-A0A1V5X457-F1
#
_cell.length_a   1.000
_cell.length_b   1.000
_cell.length_c   1.000
_cell.angle_alpha   90.00
_cell.angle_beta   90.00
_cell.angle_gamma   90.00
#
_symmetry.space_group_name_H-M   'P 1'
#
loop_
_entity.id
_entity.type
_entity.pdbx_description
1 polymer ?
#
loop_
_entity_poly.entity_id
_entity_poly.type
_entity_poly.pdbx_seq_one_letter_code
_entity_poly.pdbx_strand_id
1 'polypeptide(L)'
;MRRIDLFGIIDIIAINKEITAGVQSTSYSGRKPHIDKILASDKTELWISEESNRKLWLITWKKVKKKRGGKAFTYQPHIDVFYKTTSSLSVEVSQLQLESIKSDPV
;
A
#
# COMPACT_ATOMS: atom_id res chain seq x y z
N MET A 1 23.34 -5.73 -11.37
CA MET A 1 22.32 -4.74 -11.80
C MET A 1 21.67 -4.17 -10.55
N ARG A 2 21.64 -2.83 -10.38
CA ARG A 2 21.06 -2.17 -9.21
C ARG A 2 19.59 -1.88 -9.49
N ARG A 3 18.68 -2.26 -8.59
CA ARG A 3 17.28 -1.83 -8.63
C ARG A 3 17.21 -0.34 -8.32
N ILE A 4 16.51 0.43 -9.14
CA ILE A 4 16.26 1.86 -8.93
C ILE A 4 14.75 2.03 -8.80
N ASP A 5 14.31 2.49 -7.64
CA ASP A 5 12.90 2.75 -7.35
C ASP A 5 12.54 4.15 -7.84
N LEU A 6 11.32 4.33 -8.33
CA LEU A 6 10.86 5.65 -8.75
C LEU A 6 10.77 6.55 -7.52
N PHE A 7 11.44 7.70 -7.59
CA PHE A 7 11.60 8.65 -6.48
C PHE A 7 12.18 8.04 -5.18
N GLY A 8 12.73 6.83 -5.24
CA GLY A 8 13.18 6.09 -4.07
C GLY A 8 12.06 5.57 -3.16
N ILE A 9 10.77 5.71 -3.52
CA ILE A 9 9.62 5.40 -2.65
C ILE A 9 8.46 4.71 -3.37
N ILE A 10 8.56 4.49 -4.69
CA ILE A 10 7.54 3.85 -5.51
C ILE A 10 8.16 2.68 -6.27
N ASP A 11 7.60 1.50 -6.06
CA ASP A 11 7.97 0.28 -6.77
C ASP A 11 7.19 0.13 -8.09
N ILE A 12 5.90 0.48 -8.08
CA ILE A 12 4.94 0.27 -9.16
C ILE A 12 4.06 1.52 -9.30
N ILE A 13 3.67 1.88 -10.52
CA ILE A 13 2.59 2.85 -10.75
C ILE A 13 1.38 2.10 -11.29
N ALA A 14 0.21 2.35 -10.68
CA ALA A 14 -1.09 1.89 -11.16
C ALA A 14 -1.94 3.10 -11.56
N ILE A 15 -2.58 3.03 -12.73
CA ILE A 15 -3.37 4.13 -13.28
C ILE A 15 -4.72 3.56 -13.73
N ASN A 16 -5.81 4.22 -13.35
CA ASN A 16 -7.11 4.01 -13.96
C ASN A 16 -7.74 5.38 -14.30
N LYS A 17 -9.02 5.40 -14.68
CA LYS A 17 -9.72 6.63 -15.07
C LYS A 17 -9.94 7.62 -13.91
N GLU A 18 -9.84 7.15 -12.67
CA GLU A 18 -10.21 7.89 -11.46
C GLU A 18 -8.99 8.31 -10.64
N ILE A 19 -7.98 7.43 -10.54
CA ILE A 19 -6.83 7.58 -9.67
C ILE A 19 -5.52 7.22 -10.39
N THR A 20 -4.45 7.84 -9.94
CA THR A 20 -3.08 7.38 -10.19
C THR A 20 -2.44 7.06 -8.84
N ALA A 21 -2.08 5.79 -8.63
CA ALA A 21 -1.47 5.31 -7.40
C ALA A 21 -0.01 4.94 -7.62
N GLY A 22 0.88 5.57 -6.85
CA GLY A 22 2.21 5.02 -6.61
C GLY A 22 2.07 3.91 -5.58
N VAL A 23 2.68 2.76 -5.80
CA VAL A 23 2.58 1.62 -4.91
C VAL A 23 3.97 1.23 -4.43
N GLN A 24 4.13 1.16 -3.11
CA GLN A 24 5.24 0.51 -2.44
C GLN A 24 4.73 -0.80 -1.84
N SER A 25 5.43 -1.90 -2.07
CA SER A 25 5.05 -3.22 -1.56
C SER A 25 6.16 -3.78 -0.68
N THR A 26 5.81 -4.28 0.51
CA THR A 26 6.80 -4.87 1.43
C THR A 26 6.17 -5.91 2.36
N SER A 27 7.01 -6.58 3.16
CA SER A 27 6.54 -7.45 4.23
C SER A 27 5.97 -6.64 5.39
N TYR A 28 5.10 -7.24 6.21
CA TYR A 28 4.53 -6.53 7.37
C TYR A 28 5.59 -5.99 8.35
N SER A 29 6.71 -6.68 8.54
CA SER A 29 7.83 -6.19 9.38
C SER A 29 8.56 -4.99 8.77
N GLY A 30 8.49 -4.80 7.45
CA GLY A 30 9.02 -3.64 6.75
C GLY A 30 8.13 -2.40 6.83
N ARG A 31 6.88 -2.52 7.31
CA ARG A 31 5.89 -1.44 7.26
C ARG A 31 6.40 -0.13 7.87
N LYS A 32 6.84 -0.15 9.13
CA LYS A 32 7.23 1.09 9.86
C LYS A 32 8.42 1.82 9.18
N PRO A 33 9.54 1.16 8.85
CA PRO A 33 10.62 1.81 8.10
C PRO A 33 10.17 2.46 6.78
N HIS A 34 9.26 1.81 6.05
CA HIS A 34 8.73 2.37 4.80
C HIS A 34 7.79 3.55 5.03
N ILE A 35 6.94 3.52 6.06
CA ILE A 35 6.14 4.67 6.47
C ILE A 35 7.05 5.86 6.80
N ASP A 36 8.09 5.65 7.61
CA ASP A 36 9.01 6.70 8.01
C ASP A 36 9.73 7.31 6.80
N LYS A 37 10.19 6.46 5.88
CA LYS A 37 10.81 6.89 4.62
C LYS A 37 9.85 7.71 3.74
N ILE A 38 8.59 7.30 3.66
CA ILE A 38 7.57 8.00 2.88
C ILE A 38 7.29 9.37 3.51
N LEU A 39 7.06 9.43 4.83
CA LEU A 39 6.76 10.66 5.52
C LEU A 39 7.93 11.66 5.54
N ALA A 40 9.17 11.16 5.55
CA ALA A 40 10.37 12.00 5.55
C ALA A 40 10.84 12.44 4.15
N SER A 41 10.20 11.98 3.07
CA SER A 41 10.64 12.25 1.69
C SER A 41 9.86 13.40 1.06
N ASP A 42 10.56 14.48 0.70
CA ASP A 42 9.97 15.59 -0.07
C ASP A 42 9.38 15.11 -1.42
N LYS A 43 9.87 13.98 -1.95
CA LYS A 43 9.34 13.41 -3.19
C LYS A 43 7.94 12.84 -3.03
N THR A 44 7.56 12.45 -1.81
CA THR A 44 6.19 12.08 -1.47
C THR A 44 5.25 13.25 -1.71
N GLU A 45 5.62 14.45 -1.26
CA GLU A 45 4.78 15.64 -1.43
C GLU A 45 4.63 16.07 -2.89
N LEU A 46 5.64 15.84 -3.72
CA LEU A 46 5.62 16.11 -5.17
C LEU A 46 4.76 15.08 -5.93
N TRP A 47 4.72 13.85 -5.44
CA TRP A 47 3.92 12.79 -6.03
C TRP A 47 2.43 12.98 -5.72
N ILE A 48 2.10 13.17 -4.44
CA ILE A 48 0.72 13.23 -3.97
C ILE A 48 0.09 14.57 -4.40
N SER A 49 -1.09 14.51 -5.02
CA SER A 49 -1.81 15.68 -5.52
C SER A 49 -3.32 15.44 -5.46
N GLU A 50 -4.04 16.38 -4.85
CA GLU A 50 -5.50 16.36 -4.78
C GLU A 50 -6.12 16.62 -6.17
N GLU A 51 -5.65 17.66 -6.87
CA GLU A 51 -6.12 18.05 -8.22
C GLU A 51 -6.00 16.91 -9.24
N SER A 52 -4.91 16.14 -9.20
CA SER A 52 -4.68 15.01 -10.11
C SER A 52 -5.11 13.66 -9.52
N ASN A 53 -5.76 13.65 -8.35
CA ASN A 53 -6.13 12.46 -7.58
C ASN A 53 -5.00 11.42 -7.48
N ARG A 54 -3.76 11.91 -7.25
CA ARG A 54 -2.56 11.09 -7.10
C ARG A 54 -2.37 10.69 -5.65
N LYS A 55 -2.28 9.38 -5.41
CA LYS A 55 -2.12 8.77 -4.09
C LYS A 55 -0.86 7.91 -4.02
N LEU A 56 -0.37 7.66 -2.82
CA LEU A 56 0.69 6.69 -2.57
C LEU A 56 0.16 5.60 -1.64
N TRP A 57 0.28 4.34 -2.06
CA TRP A 57 -0.20 3.17 -1.33
C TRP A 57 1.01 2.37 -0.83
N LEU A 58 1.06 2.11 0.48
CA LEU A 58 1.96 1.13 1.05
C LEU A 58 1.18 -0.15 1.33
N ILE A 59 1.38 -1.16 0.49
CA ILE A 59 0.77 -2.49 0.64
C ILE A 59 1.75 -3.39 1.38
N THR A 60 1.37 -3.81 2.58
CA THR A 60 2.18 -4.71 3.40
C THR A 60 1.51 -6.06 3.57
N TRP A 61 2.28 -7.14 3.43
CA TRP A 61 1.74 -8.50 3.48
C TRP A 61 2.05 -9.16 4.82
N LYS A 62 1.01 -9.53 5.57
CA LYS A 62 1.11 -10.25 6.83
C LYS A 62 0.86 -11.73 6.62
N LYS A 63 1.86 -12.56 6.94
CA LYS A 63 1.72 -14.02 6.97
C LYS A 63 0.92 -14.42 8.22
N VAL A 64 -0.21 -15.09 8.02
CA VAL A 64 -1.10 -15.55 9.10
C VAL A 64 -1.40 -17.03 8.96
N LYS A 65 -1.57 -17.73 10.07
CA LYS A 65 -2.00 -19.14 10.05
C LYS A 65 -3.50 -19.20 9.75
N LYS A 66 -3.89 -20.12 8.86
CA LYS A 66 -5.32 -20.34 8.54
C LYS A 66 -6.13 -20.85 9.74
N LYS A 67 -5.49 -21.64 10.61
CA LYS A 67 -6.06 -22.16 11.88
C LYS A 67 -4.96 -22.22 12.94
N ARG A 68 -5.30 -21.90 14.19
CA ARG A 68 -4.37 -22.04 15.34
C ARG A 68 -3.87 -23.50 15.43
N GLY A 69 -2.56 -23.69 15.60
CA GLY A 69 -1.93 -25.01 15.63
C GLY A 69 -1.77 -25.70 14.26
N GLY A 70 -2.40 -25.20 13.20
CA GLY A 70 -2.24 -25.74 11.84
C GLY A 70 -0.90 -25.38 11.18
N LYS A 71 -0.60 -26.07 10.07
CA LYS A 71 0.59 -25.83 9.22
C LYS A 71 0.32 -24.87 8.05
N ALA A 72 -0.94 -24.72 7.64
CA ALA A 72 -1.32 -23.89 6.50
C ALA A 72 -1.27 -22.39 6.85
N PHE A 73 -0.70 -21.60 5.93
CA PHE A 73 -0.62 -20.14 6.01
C PHE A 73 -1.41 -19.47 4.89
N THR A 74 -1.85 -18.25 5.12
CA THR A 74 -2.33 -17.32 4.11
C THR A 74 -1.63 -15.96 4.29
N TYR A 75 -1.68 -15.11 3.26
CA TYR A 75 -1.13 -13.77 3.30
C TYR A 75 -2.28 -12.77 3.23
N GLN A 76 -2.35 -11.90 4.23
CA GLN A 76 -3.36 -10.84 4.29
C GLN A 76 -2.69 -9.51 3.99
N PRO A 77 -3.23 -8.72 3.03
CA PRO A 77 -2.73 -7.38 2.77
C PRO A 77 -3.18 -6.42 3.87
N HIS A 78 -2.34 -5.44 4.17
CA HIS A 78 -2.64 -4.26 4.96
C HIS A 78 -2.22 -3.05 4.13
N ILE A 79 -3.13 -2.09 3.96
CA ILE A 79 -2.93 -0.96 3.05
C ILE A 79 -2.93 0.34 3.85
N ASP A 80 -1.86 1.12 3.70
CA ASP A 80 -1.81 2.50 4.15
C ASP A 80 -1.88 3.42 2.94
N VAL A 81 -2.81 4.38 2.96
CA VAL A 81 -3.00 5.33 1.86
C VAL A 81 -2.56 6.71 2.30
N PHE A 82 -1.59 7.27 1.59
CA PHE A 82 -1.12 8.63 1.75
C PHE A 82 -1.71 9.50 0.63
N TYR A 83 -2.40 10.55 1.02
CA TYR A 83 -3.01 11.51 0.11
C TYR A 83 -3.01 12.92 0.73
N LYS A 84 -3.17 13.94 -0.12
CA LYS A 84 -3.32 15.33 0.34
C LYS A 84 -4.81 15.63 0.46
N THR A 85 -5.17 16.35 1.52
CA THR A 85 -6.46 17.01 1.66
C THR A 85 -6.18 18.51 1.73
N THR A 86 -7.10 19.35 1.25
CA THR A 86 -6.96 20.81 1.11
C THR A 86 -6.52 21.57 2.39
N SER A 87 -6.43 20.92 3.55
CA SER A 87 -6.01 21.55 4.82
C SER A 87 -4.91 20.82 5.61
N SER A 88 -4.39 19.66 5.17
CA SER A 88 -3.23 18.96 5.78
C SER A 88 -2.92 17.62 5.08
N LEU A 89 -1.75 17.03 5.39
CA LEU A 89 -1.41 15.66 4.99
C LEU A 89 -2.15 14.67 5.90
N SER A 90 -3.01 13.84 5.33
CA SER A 90 -3.88 12.92 6.07
C SER A 90 -3.49 11.47 5.76
N VAL A 91 -3.58 10.58 6.75
CA VAL A 91 -3.38 9.13 6.57
C VAL A 91 -4.68 8.41 6.85
N GLU A 92 -5.26 7.76 5.84
CA GLU A 92 -6.35 6.81 6.04
C GLU A 92 -5.78 5.40 6.09
N VAL A 93 -6.09 4.69 7.18
CA VAL A 93 -5.81 3.27 7.36
C VAL A 93 -7.09 2.52 7.06
N SER A 94 -7.12 1.76 5.96
CA SER A 94 -8.26 0.89 5.65
C SER A 94 -7.83 -0.58 5.63
N GLN A 95 -8.51 -1.41 6.43
CA GLN A 95 -8.47 -2.85 6.25
C GLN A 95 -9.43 -3.22 5.13
N LEU A 96 -8.92 -3.69 4.00
CA LEU A 96 -9.79 -4.36 3.03
C LEU A 96 -10.24 -5.69 3.63
N GLN A 97 -11.53 -5.78 3.98
CA GLN A 97 -12.16 -7.09 4.13
C GLN A 97 -12.27 -7.70 2.73
N LEU A 98 -11.44 -8.71 2.45
CA LEU A 98 -11.67 -9.61 1.33
C LEU A 98 -12.97 -10.36 1.63
N GLU A 99 -14.10 -9.86 1.12
CA GLU A 99 -15.29 -10.68 1.01
C GLU A 99 -14.93 -11.93 0.22
N SER A 100 -15.19 -13.08 0.83
CA SER A 100 -14.92 -14.37 0.23
C SER A 100 -15.61 -14.46 -1.13
N ILE A 101 -14.83 -14.52 -2.20
CA ILE A 101 -15.30 -15.08 -3.47
C ILE A 101 -15.68 -16.52 -3.13
N LYS A 102 -16.98 -16.78 -2.96
CA LYS A 102 -17.52 -18.14 -2.99
C LYS A 102 -17.25 -18.62 -4.41
N SER A 103 -16.22 -19.44 -4.59
CA SER A 103 -16.12 -20.26 -5.78
C SER A 103 -17.30 -21.22 -5.72
N ASP A 104 -18.27 -21.04 -6.60
CA ASP A 104 -19.29 -22.06 -6.86
C ASP A 104 -18.56 -23.37 -7.22
N PRO A 105 -18.93 -24.51 -6.60
CA PRO A 105 -18.35 -25.79 -6.99
C PRO A 105 -18.82 -26.09 -8.42
N VAL A 106 -17.86 -26.23 -9.33
CA VAL A 106 -18.03 -26.94 -10.60
C VAL A 106 -18.03 -28.43 -10.32
#